data_AF-A0A024TIE6-F1
#
_entry.id   AF-A0A024TIE6-F1
#
_cell.length_a   1.000
_cell.length_b   1.000
_cell.length_c   1.000
_cell.angle_alpha   90.00
_cell.angle_beta   90.00
_cell.angle_gamma   90.00
#
_symmetry.space_group_name_H-M   'P 1'
#
loop_
_entity.id
_entity.type
_entity.pdbx_description
1 polymer ?
#
loop_
_entity_poly.entity_id
_entity_poly.type
_entity_poly.pdbx_seq_one_letter_code
_entity_poly.pdbx_strand_id
1 'polypeptide(L)'
;MSNHTTGMWRASPLAALAARVLPRRFAPVAFYSKAAKGHSNPLYSPENLRDIATAIHKRNDKAYLDLPSRFTIPIDDDDFPQHLRGATIDMAQFRHRLKTQAIPTEIVQRLNAMNFVWNPRQHRWNLNLKALKAFVDLHGHAAVPQNFVVPEDSKWPEESWGIRLGFFVKSMRANEDNLAATRLEQLEKLGFVWDVNSTWQLRVEAMAHFKTLHGHLRIPSTFEVPERKSWPREMWKLKLGHIVKNTRGRQHMIPPDRVVQLTELGFEWKLK
;
A
#
# COMPACT_ATOMS: atom_id res chain seq x y z
N MET A 1 30.07 -32.70 -6.96
CA MET A 1 28.82 -32.79 -6.16
C MET A 1 28.81 -31.59 -5.22
N SER A 2 28.30 -30.45 -5.69
CA SER A 2 28.29 -29.20 -4.92
C SER A 2 26.89 -28.98 -4.35
N ASN A 3 26.81 -28.99 -3.02
CA ASN A 3 25.64 -28.53 -2.28
C ASN A 3 25.64 -26.99 -2.30
N HIS A 4 24.61 -26.40 -2.90
CA HIS A 4 24.30 -24.98 -2.78
C HIS A 4 23.42 -24.77 -1.55
N THR A 5 23.99 -24.11 -0.54
CA THR A 5 23.24 -23.67 0.65
C THR A 5 22.82 -22.22 0.46
N THR A 6 21.52 -22.02 0.28
CA THR A 6 20.83 -20.74 0.11
C THR A 6 20.82 -19.98 1.45
N GLY A 7 21.52 -18.86 1.52
CA GLY A 7 21.56 -17.96 2.68
C GLY A 7 20.56 -16.82 2.53
N MET A 8 19.29 -17.11 2.84
CA MET A 8 18.17 -16.16 2.89
C MET A 8 18.29 -15.30 4.16
N TRP A 9 18.31 -13.97 4.04
CA TRP A 9 18.38 -13.06 5.20
C TRP A 9 17.15 -13.21 6.11
N ARG A 10 17.27 -13.94 7.22
CA ARG A 10 16.32 -13.93 8.34
C ARG A 10 16.73 -12.87 9.37
N ALA A 11 15.74 -12.20 9.95
CA ALA A 11 15.90 -11.16 10.96
C ALA A 11 15.64 -11.65 12.40
N SER A 12 16.40 -11.09 13.35
CA SER A 12 16.17 -10.88 14.80
C SER A 12 16.47 -12.02 15.82
N PRO A 13 16.69 -11.76 17.14
CA PRO A 13 16.98 -10.50 17.89
C PRO A 13 18.14 -10.55 18.96
N LEU A 14 18.63 -9.36 19.35
CA LEU A 14 19.26 -8.91 20.62
C LEU A 14 20.10 -9.87 21.52
N ALA A 15 21.41 -9.53 21.67
CA ALA A 15 22.31 -9.62 22.85
C ALA A 15 23.72 -10.11 22.41
N ALA A 16 24.87 -9.69 22.92
CA ALA A 16 25.29 -8.61 23.79
C ALA A 16 26.83 -8.47 23.59
N LEU A 17 27.29 -7.23 23.67
CA LEU A 17 28.59 -6.75 24.15
C LEU A 17 29.82 -7.69 24.13
N ALA A 18 30.80 -7.36 23.29
CA ALA A 18 32.22 -7.40 23.68
C ALA A 18 33.03 -6.45 22.78
N ALA A 19 33.41 -5.32 23.35
CA ALA A 19 34.38 -4.40 22.76
C ALA A 19 35.75 -5.07 22.69
N ARG A 20 36.34 -5.13 21.49
CA ARG A 20 37.79 -5.26 21.35
C ARG A 20 38.26 -4.26 20.29
N VAL A 21 39.03 -3.31 20.79
CA VAL A 21 39.65 -2.20 20.08
C VAL A 21 40.56 -2.75 18.99
N LEU A 22 40.19 -2.53 17.73
CA LEU A 22 41.10 -2.58 16.60
C LEU A 22 41.12 -1.17 15.98
N PRO A 23 42.29 -0.66 15.57
CA PRO A 23 42.40 0.70 15.07
C PRO A 23 41.56 0.83 13.79
N ARG A 24 40.62 1.78 13.81
CA ARG A 24 39.90 2.21 12.62
C ARG A 24 40.95 2.71 11.62
N ARG A 25 41.31 1.88 10.63
CA ARG A 25 41.81 2.42 9.36
C ARG A 25 40.64 3.17 8.74
N PHE A 26 40.58 4.47 9.01
CA PHE A 26 39.72 5.38 8.29
C PHE A 26 40.19 5.37 6.83
N ALA A 27 39.49 4.62 5.98
CA ALA A 27 39.45 4.98 4.58
C ALA A 27 38.88 6.41 4.49
N PRO A 28 39.40 7.27 3.61
CA PRO A 28 38.90 8.63 3.52
C PRO A 28 37.42 8.57 3.12
N VAL A 29 36.55 8.88 4.07
CA VAL A 29 35.15 9.22 3.77
C VAL A 29 35.26 10.42 2.86
N ALA A 30 34.86 10.29 1.59
CA ALA A 30 34.76 11.41 0.69
C ALA A 30 33.77 12.41 1.31
N PHE A 31 34.30 13.37 2.05
CA PHE A 31 33.55 14.52 2.54
C PHE A 31 33.21 15.36 1.31
N TYR A 32 32.05 15.10 0.72
CA TYR A 32 31.44 16.04 -0.20
C TYR A 32 31.03 17.26 0.62
N SER A 33 31.93 18.25 0.64
CA SER A 33 31.71 19.54 1.29
C SER A 33 30.46 20.21 0.74
N LYS A 34 29.80 21.00 1.58
CA LYS A 34 28.81 22.00 1.14
C LYS A 34 29.49 22.94 0.14
N ALA A 35 29.43 22.61 -1.14
CA ALA A 35 30.01 23.42 -2.20
C ALA A 35 28.90 24.13 -2.99
N ALA A 36 29.02 25.47 -3.01
CA ALA A 36 28.64 26.41 -4.05
C ALA A 36 27.28 26.24 -4.77
N LYS A 37 26.46 27.31 -4.70
CA LYS A 37 25.35 27.57 -5.62
C LYS A 37 25.79 27.29 -7.07
N GLY A 38 25.25 26.22 -7.67
CA GLY A 38 25.37 25.97 -9.11
C GLY A 38 25.89 24.59 -9.54
N HIS A 39 26.52 23.78 -8.69
CA HIS A 39 27.06 22.48 -9.13
C HIS A 39 26.23 21.31 -8.61
N SER A 40 25.57 20.58 -9.52
CA SER A 40 24.83 19.38 -9.17
C SER A 40 25.78 18.34 -8.57
N ASN A 41 25.62 18.00 -7.29
CA ASN A 41 26.26 16.81 -6.66
C ASN A 41 26.23 15.62 -7.65
N PRO A 42 27.38 15.21 -8.20
CA PRO A 42 27.48 14.24 -9.28
C PRO A 42 27.04 12.84 -8.85
N LEU A 43 26.99 12.57 -7.54
CA LEU A 43 26.47 11.32 -6.99
C LEU A 43 25.06 11.02 -7.48
N TYR A 44 24.22 12.05 -7.58
CA TYR A 44 22.80 11.93 -7.90
C TYR A 44 22.50 12.15 -9.39
N SER A 45 23.29 11.56 -10.28
CA SER A 45 23.10 11.62 -11.73
C SER A 45 22.23 10.45 -12.25
N PRO A 46 21.52 10.59 -13.38
CA PRO A 46 20.77 9.51 -14.01
C PRO A 46 21.60 8.23 -14.26
N GLU A 47 22.87 8.37 -14.64
CA GLU A 47 23.78 7.27 -14.95
C GLU A 47 24.11 6.47 -13.68
N ASN A 48 24.42 7.17 -12.58
CA ASN A 48 24.66 6.51 -11.30
C ASN A 48 23.43 5.77 -10.80
N LEU A 49 22.21 6.32 -11.00
CA LEU A 49 20.99 5.60 -10.67
C LEU A 49 20.84 4.31 -11.50
N ARG A 50 21.09 4.38 -12.81
CA ARG A 50 21.06 3.21 -13.70
C ARG A 50 22.04 2.13 -13.22
N ASP A 51 23.27 2.51 -12.87
CA ASP A 51 24.30 1.55 -12.48
C ASP A 51 23.98 0.90 -11.13
N ILE A 52 23.53 1.70 -10.16
CA ILE A 52 23.03 1.20 -8.87
C ILE A 52 21.86 0.25 -9.07
N ALA A 53 20.88 0.64 -9.90
CA ALA A 53 19.70 -0.17 -10.18
C ALA A 53 20.09 -1.49 -10.87
N THR A 54 21.02 -1.45 -11.82
CA THR A 54 21.51 -2.63 -12.55
C THR A 54 22.21 -3.61 -11.60
N ALA A 55 23.10 -3.12 -10.74
CA ALA A 55 23.80 -3.94 -9.76
C ALA A 55 22.83 -4.63 -8.79
N ILE A 56 21.83 -3.89 -8.30
CA ILE A 56 20.82 -4.44 -7.38
C ILE A 56 19.88 -5.41 -8.09
N HIS A 57 19.51 -5.13 -9.34
CA HIS A 57 18.62 -5.98 -10.14
C HIS A 57 19.19 -7.38 -10.41
N LYS A 58 20.51 -7.51 -10.61
CA LYS A 58 21.17 -8.82 -10.83
C LYS A 58 20.86 -9.86 -9.75
N ARG A 59 20.63 -9.42 -8.52
CA ARG A 59 20.34 -10.24 -7.34
C ARG A 59 18.91 -10.07 -6.83
N ASN A 60 18.06 -9.35 -7.55
CA ASN A 60 16.68 -9.10 -7.17
C ASN A 60 15.82 -10.27 -7.66
N ASP A 61 15.25 -11.00 -6.71
CA ASP A 61 14.29 -12.09 -6.91
C ASP A 61 12.86 -11.59 -7.15
N LYS A 62 12.58 -10.31 -6.85
CA LYS A 62 11.25 -9.72 -6.95
C LYS A 62 10.89 -9.31 -8.37
N ALA A 63 9.59 -9.37 -8.67
CA ALA A 63 9.01 -8.90 -9.93
C ALA A 63 9.19 -7.40 -10.22
N TYR A 64 9.55 -6.61 -9.20
CA TYR A 64 9.80 -5.17 -9.31
C TYR A 64 11.09 -4.77 -8.58
N LEU A 65 11.67 -3.65 -8.98
CA LEU A 65 12.88 -3.10 -8.37
C LEU A 65 12.54 -1.87 -7.52
N ASP A 66 12.41 -2.07 -6.20
CA ASP A 66 12.26 -0.98 -5.23
C ASP A 66 13.54 -0.83 -4.41
N LEU A 67 14.21 0.31 -4.57
CA LEU A 67 15.45 0.61 -3.85
C LEU A 67 15.14 1.15 -2.45
N PRO A 68 15.88 0.72 -1.41
CA PRO A 68 15.71 1.24 -0.06
C PRO A 68 15.82 2.77 -0.01
N SER A 69 15.05 3.41 0.87
CA SER A 69 15.04 4.87 1.00
C SER A 69 16.44 5.46 1.23
N ARG A 70 17.25 4.77 2.04
CA ARG A 70 18.65 5.11 2.30
C ARG A 70 19.44 3.84 2.52
N PHE A 71 20.60 3.71 1.89
CA PHE A 71 21.49 2.57 2.05
C PHE A 71 22.94 2.95 1.71
N THR A 72 23.90 2.17 2.20
CA THR A 72 25.32 2.36 1.89
C THR A 72 25.78 1.25 0.97
N ILE A 73 26.46 1.61 -0.11
CA ILE A 73 27.03 0.65 -1.05
C ILE A 73 28.27 0.02 -0.38
N PRO A 74 28.40 -1.31 -0.30
CA PRO A 74 29.59 -1.95 0.26
C PRO A 74 30.85 -1.55 -0.52
N ILE A 75 31.98 -1.48 0.18
CA ILE A 75 33.25 -1.05 -0.43
C ILE A 75 33.81 -2.16 -1.33
N ASP A 76 33.52 -3.40 -0.99
CA ASP A 76 33.97 -4.67 -1.56
C ASP A 76 33.00 -5.28 -2.57
N ASP A 77 31.90 -4.59 -2.90
CA ASP A 77 30.94 -5.08 -3.90
C ASP A 77 31.33 -4.61 -5.31
N ASP A 78 31.87 -5.54 -6.09
CA ASP A 78 32.37 -5.29 -7.44
C ASP A 78 31.29 -5.03 -8.49
N ASP A 79 30.02 -5.35 -8.20
CA ASP A 79 28.91 -5.05 -9.09
C ASP A 79 28.63 -3.54 -9.20
N PHE A 80 29.06 -2.76 -8.21
CA PHE A 80 28.92 -1.31 -8.22
C PHE A 80 30.15 -0.60 -8.80
N PRO A 81 29.98 0.54 -9.50
CA PRO A 81 31.08 1.39 -9.93
C PRO A 81 31.96 1.85 -8.76
N GLN A 82 33.29 1.86 -8.96
CA GLN A 82 34.27 2.16 -7.92
C GLN A 82 34.01 3.49 -7.20
N HIS A 83 33.54 4.53 -7.90
CA HIS A 83 33.26 5.85 -7.32
C HIS A 83 31.99 5.89 -6.46
N LEU A 84 31.14 4.86 -6.51
CA LEU A 84 29.93 4.75 -5.70
C LEU A 84 30.13 3.85 -4.48
N ARG A 85 31.17 3.02 -4.45
CA ARG A 85 31.46 2.11 -3.35
C ARG A 85 31.77 2.88 -2.06
N GLY A 86 31.16 2.48 -0.95
CA GLY A 86 31.20 3.18 0.33
C GLY A 86 30.31 4.43 0.42
N ALA A 87 29.71 4.88 -0.69
CA ALA A 87 28.81 6.02 -0.66
C ALA A 87 27.46 5.66 -0.01
N THR A 88 26.92 6.59 0.77
CA THR A 88 25.55 6.48 1.30
C THR A 88 24.59 7.16 0.34
N ILE A 89 23.70 6.35 -0.23
CA ILE A 89 22.71 6.76 -1.20
C ILE A 89 21.42 7.12 -0.50
N ASP A 90 20.91 8.34 -0.77
CA ASP A 90 19.57 8.76 -0.38
C ASP A 90 18.66 8.79 -1.61
N MET A 91 17.73 7.83 -1.69
CA MET A 91 16.84 7.70 -2.84
C MET A 91 15.82 8.84 -2.93
N ALA A 92 15.53 9.55 -1.83
CA ALA A 92 14.69 10.74 -1.89
C ALA A 92 15.42 11.88 -2.63
N GLN A 93 16.73 12.00 -2.44
CA GLN A 93 17.55 12.97 -3.17
C GLN A 93 17.64 12.64 -4.66
N PHE A 94 17.86 11.37 -5.03
CA PHE A 94 17.77 10.92 -6.43
C PHE A 94 16.41 11.31 -7.03
N ARG A 95 15.31 10.88 -6.42
CA ARG A 95 13.97 11.15 -6.94
C ARG A 95 13.63 12.64 -7.00
N HIS A 96 14.15 13.46 -6.09
CA HIS A 96 13.98 14.91 -6.13
C HIS A 96 14.73 15.52 -7.31
N ARG A 97 15.99 15.14 -7.53
CA ARG A 97 16.82 15.69 -8.61
C ARG A 97 16.40 15.26 -10.00
N LEU A 98 15.92 14.03 -10.15
CA LEU A 98 15.38 13.53 -11.40
C LEU A 98 14.14 14.30 -11.87
N LYS A 99 13.49 15.09 -11.01
CA LYS A 99 12.40 16.00 -11.43
C LYS A 99 12.91 17.27 -12.10
N THR A 100 14.13 17.69 -11.77
CA THR A 100 14.72 18.94 -12.28
C THR A 100 15.75 18.68 -13.38
N GLN A 101 16.25 17.46 -13.50
CA GLN A 101 17.20 17.05 -14.54
C GLN A 101 16.47 16.33 -15.68
N ALA A 102 16.89 16.60 -16.91
CA ALA A 102 16.48 15.78 -18.05
C ALA A 102 17.11 14.39 -17.90
N ILE A 103 16.28 13.36 -17.90
CA ILE A 103 16.73 11.97 -17.87
C ILE A 103 16.80 11.48 -19.32
N PRO A 104 17.96 10.98 -19.79
CA PRO A 104 18.06 10.36 -21.11
C PRO A 104 17.03 9.23 -21.28
N THR A 105 16.35 9.19 -22.42
CA THR A 105 15.29 8.21 -22.70
C THR A 105 15.79 6.77 -22.57
N GLU A 106 17.02 6.49 -22.98
CA GLU A 106 17.66 5.19 -22.84
C GLU A 106 17.72 4.72 -21.37
N ILE A 107 18.06 5.62 -20.44
CA ILE A 107 18.12 5.32 -19.01
C ILE A 107 16.73 5.02 -18.47
N VAL A 108 15.73 5.80 -18.87
CA VAL A 108 14.33 5.56 -18.49
C VAL A 108 13.86 4.19 -19.00
N GLN A 109 14.14 3.86 -20.26
CA GLN A 109 13.79 2.57 -20.85
C GLN A 109 14.46 1.42 -20.10
N ARG A 110 15.75 1.54 -19.77
CA ARG A 110 16.49 0.51 -19.03
C ARG A 110 15.96 0.32 -17.61
N LEU A 111 15.67 1.41 -16.90
CA LEU A 111 15.04 1.35 -15.57
C LEU A 111 13.64 0.73 -15.64
N ASN A 112 12.84 1.06 -16.65
CA ASN A 112 11.53 0.48 -16.86
C ASN A 112 11.62 -1.02 -17.18
N ALA A 113 12.61 -1.47 -17.96
CA ALA A 113 12.83 -2.89 -18.24
C ALA A 113 13.14 -3.70 -16.97
N MET A 114 13.69 -3.06 -15.93
CA MET A 114 13.92 -3.67 -14.61
C MET A 114 12.72 -3.52 -13.66
N ASN A 115 11.56 -3.04 -14.16
CA ASN A 115 10.39 -2.71 -13.37
C ASN A 115 10.71 -1.77 -12.19
N PHE A 116 11.53 -0.74 -12.44
CA PHE A 116 11.95 0.21 -11.42
C PHE A 116 10.79 1.02 -10.85
N VAL A 117 10.73 1.09 -9.53
CA VAL A 117 9.69 1.82 -8.80
C VAL A 117 10.04 3.31 -8.67
N TRP A 118 9.55 4.10 -9.63
CA TRP A 118 9.68 5.55 -9.64
C TRP A 118 8.97 6.23 -8.47
N ASN A 119 7.76 5.76 -8.12
CA ASN A 119 6.96 6.29 -7.01
C ASN A 119 6.62 5.18 -6.00
N PRO A 120 7.44 5.00 -4.94
CA PRO A 120 7.22 3.96 -3.93
C PRO A 120 5.88 4.09 -3.20
N ARG A 121 5.42 5.32 -2.95
CA ARG A 121 4.15 5.54 -2.26
C ARG A 121 2.97 5.05 -3.10
N GLN A 122 2.99 5.34 -4.40
CA GLN A 122 1.95 4.88 -5.32
C GLN A 122 2.06 3.38 -5.57
N HIS A 123 3.27 2.85 -5.71
CA HIS A 123 3.48 1.41 -5.90
C HIS A 123 2.97 0.61 -4.69
N ARG A 124 3.33 1.01 -3.46
CA ARG A 124 2.82 0.38 -2.24
C ARG A 124 1.30 0.48 -2.12
N TRP A 125 0.71 1.61 -2.53
CA TRP A 125 -0.74 1.76 -2.62
C TRP A 125 -1.36 0.72 -3.57
N ASN A 126 -0.80 0.57 -4.77
CA ASN A 126 -1.28 -0.39 -5.75
C ASN A 126 -1.16 -1.85 -5.25
N LEU A 127 -0.06 -2.20 -4.58
CA LEU A 127 0.11 -3.52 -3.97
C LEU A 127 -0.93 -3.79 -2.88
N ASN A 128 -1.20 -2.79 -2.01
CA ASN A 128 -2.25 -2.92 -0.99
C ASN A 128 -3.65 -3.09 -1.61
N LEU A 129 -3.95 -2.41 -2.72
CA LEU A 129 -5.21 -2.60 -3.43
C LEU A 129 -5.30 -3.98 -4.09
N LYS A 130 -4.21 -4.49 -4.69
CA LYS A 130 -4.15 -5.86 -5.21
C LYS A 130 -4.42 -6.88 -4.10
N ALA A 131 -3.76 -6.71 -2.96
CA ALA A 131 -3.97 -7.55 -1.78
C ALA A 131 -5.41 -7.47 -1.27
N LEU A 132 -5.97 -6.27 -1.14
CA LEU A 132 -7.35 -6.08 -0.70
C LEU A 132 -8.34 -6.72 -1.67
N LYS A 133 -8.12 -6.59 -2.98
CA LYS A 133 -8.94 -7.23 -3.99
C LYS A 133 -8.90 -8.76 -3.84
N ALA A 134 -7.71 -9.36 -3.73
CA ALA A 134 -7.57 -10.80 -3.51
C ALA A 134 -8.29 -11.25 -2.22
N PHE A 135 -8.20 -10.46 -1.14
CA PHE A 135 -8.95 -10.73 0.09
C PHE A 135 -10.47 -10.75 -0.16
N VAL A 136 -10.98 -9.75 -0.88
CA VAL A 136 -12.40 -9.64 -1.19
C VAL A 136 -12.86 -10.79 -2.11
N ASP A 137 -12.05 -11.18 -3.09
CA ASP A 137 -12.37 -12.28 -4.00
C ASP A 137 -12.41 -13.63 -3.26
N LEU A 138 -11.53 -13.84 -2.26
CA LEU A 138 -11.47 -15.07 -1.46
C LEU A 138 -12.54 -15.15 -0.36
N HIS A 139 -12.88 -14.03 0.28
CA HIS A 139 -13.76 -13.99 1.45
C HIS A 139 -15.14 -13.39 1.17
N GLY A 140 -15.36 -12.81 -0.01
CA GLY A 140 -16.60 -12.12 -0.39
C GLY A 140 -16.82 -10.77 0.30
N HIS A 141 -15.89 -10.30 1.14
CA HIS A 141 -16.04 -9.06 1.90
C HIS A 141 -14.71 -8.34 2.17
N ALA A 142 -14.75 -7.02 2.41
CA ALA A 142 -13.57 -6.22 2.74
C ALA A 142 -13.32 -6.05 4.26
N ALA A 143 -13.96 -6.86 5.11
CA ALA A 143 -13.74 -6.86 6.55
C ALA A 143 -12.44 -7.60 6.94
N VAL A 144 -11.30 -6.96 6.68
CA VAL A 144 -9.98 -7.53 6.98
C VAL A 144 -9.66 -7.43 8.47
N PRO A 145 -9.23 -8.52 9.15
CA PRO A 145 -8.77 -8.48 10.54
C PRO A 145 -7.56 -7.55 10.72
N GLN A 146 -7.47 -6.83 11.84
CA GLN A 146 -6.43 -5.81 12.06
C GLN A 146 -4.99 -6.34 11.94
N ASN A 147 -4.75 -7.57 12.42
CA ASN A 147 -3.42 -8.18 12.41
C ASN A 147 -3.18 -9.09 11.20
N PHE A 148 -4.09 -9.06 10.21
CA PHE A 148 -3.96 -9.90 9.03
C PHE A 148 -2.74 -9.51 8.20
N VAL A 149 -1.93 -10.51 7.87
CA VAL A 149 -0.77 -10.43 6.99
C VAL A 149 -1.05 -11.36 5.81
N VAL A 150 -0.80 -10.88 4.59
CA VAL A 150 -0.98 -11.69 3.39
C VAL A 150 -0.04 -12.91 3.46
N PRO A 151 -0.59 -14.13 3.41
CA PRO A 151 0.22 -15.34 3.45
C PRO A 151 0.94 -15.60 2.12
N GLU A 152 2.05 -16.31 2.19
CA GLU A 152 2.81 -16.81 1.03
C GLU A 152 2.12 -18.06 0.46
N ASP A 153 0.96 -17.86 -0.16
CA ASP A 153 0.12 -18.89 -0.79
C ASP A 153 -0.20 -18.49 -2.23
N SER A 154 -0.33 -19.46 -3.13
CA SER A 154 -0.65 -19.28 -4.56
C SER A 154 -2.01 -18.60 -4.80
N LYS A 155 -2.88 -18.59 -3.79
CA LYS A 155 -4.14 -17.82 -3.80
C LYS A 155 -3.94 -16.30 -3.76
N TRP A 156 -2.75 -15.86 -3.36
CA TRP A 156 -2.41 -14.44 -3.23
C TRP A 156 -1.38 -14.05 -4.28
N PRO A 157 -1.46 -12.83 -4.84
CA PRO A 157 -0.40 -12.31 -5.70
C PRO A 157 0.94 -12.32 -4.96
N GLU A 158 1.98 -12.86 -5.57
CA GLU A 158 3.32 -12.99 -4.98
C GLU A 158 3.87 -11.64 -4.51
N GLU A 159 3.62 -10.57 -5.28
CA GLU A 159 4.09 -9.22 -4.93
C GLU A 159 3.38 -8.64 -3.70
N SER A 160 2.30 -9.29 -3.24
CA SER A 160 1.53 -8.88 -2.07
C SER A 160 1.86 -9.65 -0.80
N TRP A 161 2.68 -10.71 -0.88
CA TRP A 161 3.04 -11.53 0.26
C TRP A 161 3.72 -10.73 1.37
N GLY A 162 3.40 -11.05 2.63
CA GLY A 162 3.94 -10.36 3.80
C GLY A 162 3.39 -8.94 4.02
N ILE A 163 2.53 -8.43 3.14
CA ILE A 163 1.86 -7.13 3.36
C ILE A 163 0.95 -7.24 4.59
N ARG A 164 1.15 -6.31 5.53
CA ARG A 164 0.27 -6.11 6.70
C ARG A 164 -1.04 -5.45 6.26
N LEU A 165 -1.87 -6.18 5.53
CA LEU A 165 -3.09 -5.66 4.93
C LEU A 165 -4.08 -5.17 5.99
N GLY A 166 -4.17 -5.85 7.14
CA GLY A 166 -4.99 -5.40 8.26
C GLY A 166 -4.60 -4.01 8.79
N PHE A 167 -3.30 -3.72 8.85
CA PHE A 167 -2.79 -2.41 9.23
C PHE A 167 -3.10 -1.34 8.17
N PHE A 168 -2.96 -1.68 6.88
CA PHE A 168 -3.35 -0.79 5.79
C PHE A 168 -4.82 -0.40 5.89
N VAL A 169 -5.72 -1.38 6.02
CA VAL A 169 -7.17 -1.17 6.16
C VAL A 169 -7.49 -0.31 7.38
N LYS A 170 -6.88 -0.58 8.55
CA LYS A 170 -7.02 0.27 9.74
C LYS A 170 -6.60 1.71 9.46
N SER A 171 -5.45 1.90 8.80
CA SER A 171 -4.93 3.22 8.46
C SER A 171 -5.84 3.97 7.49
N MET A 172 -6.53 3.28 6.58
CA MET A 172 -7.50 3.90 5.69
C MET A 172 -8.70 4.44 6.46
N ARG A 173 -9.28 3.63 7.35
CA ARG A 173 -10.40 4.05 8.20
C ARG A 173 -10.04 5.25 9.08
N ALA A 174 -8.85 5.23 9.68
CA ALA A 174 -8.39 6.33 10.55
C ALA A 174 -8.08 7.63 9.79
N ASN A 175 -7.92 7.59 8.47
CA ASN A 175 -7.58 8.76 7.65
C ASN A 175 -8.62 9.04 6.57
N GLU A 176 -9.86 8.54 6.72
CA GLU A 176 -10.89 8.64 5.69
C GLU A 176 -11.06 10.09 5.18
N ASP A 177 -11.17 11.05 6.10
CA ASP A 177 -11.37 12.46 5.78
C ASP A 177 -10.18 13.11 5.05
N ASN A 178 -8.99 12.49 5.14
CA ASN A 178 -7.76 12.98 4.52
C ASN A 178 -7.39 12.23 3.23
N LEU A 179 -8.22 11.28 2.78
CA LEU A 179 -7.96 10.55 1.54
C LEU A 179 -8.39 11.37 0.33
N ALA A 180 -7.53 11.37 -0.70
CA ALA A 180 -7.90 11.92 -1.99
C ALA A 180 -9.12 11.19 -2.57
N ALA A 181 -10.01 11.92 -3.26
CA ALA A 181 -11.23 11.38 -3.86
C ALA A 181 -10.97 10.15 -4.75
N THR A 182 -9.88 10.14 -5.50
CA THR A 182 -9.48 9.01 -6.34
C THR A 182 -9.16 7.74 -5.54
N ARG A 183 -8.58 7.88 -4.35
CA ARG A 183 -8.29 6.75 -3.45
C ARG A 183 -9.54 6.23 -2.77
N LEU A 184 -10.44 7.13 -2.37
CA LEU A 184 -11.76 6.76 -1.85
C LEU A 184 -12.52 5.94 -2.90
N GLU A 185 -12.58 6.42 -4.14
CA GLU A 185 -13.24 5.72 -5.24
C GLU A 185 -12.66 4.32 -5.48
N GLN A 186 -11.32 4.17 -5.42
CA GLN A 186 -10.67 2.86 -5.55
C GLN A 186 -11.05 1.90 -4.42
N LEU A 187 -11.13 2.38 -3.17
CA LEU A 187 -11.56 1.59 -2.02
C LEU A 187 -13.05 1.22 -2.11
N GLU A 188 -13.91 2.16 -2.53
CA GLU A 188 -15.33 1.91 -2.76
C GLU A 188 -15.56 0.87 -3.87
N LYS A 189 -14.76 0.93 -4.94
CA LYS A 189 -14.70 -0.10 -6.00
C LYS A 189 -14.22 -1.46 -5.51
N LEU A 190 -13.67 -1.57 -4.30
CA LEU A 190 -13.38 -2.85 -3.62
C LEU A 190 -14.34 -3.17 -2.45
N GLY A 191 -15.28 -2.28 -2.14
CA GLY A 191 -16.36 -2.56 -1.17
C GLY A 191 -15.88 -2.37 0.24
N PHE A 192 -14.91 -1.48 0.38
CA PHE A 192 -14.27 -1.17 1.63
C PHE A 192 -15.30 -0.79 2.68
N VAL A 193 -15.25 -1.50 3.81
CA VAL A 193 -16.13 -1.26 4.94
C VAL A 193 -15.45 -0.22 5.83
N TRP A 194 -15.99 1.00 5.80
CA TRP A 194 -15.53 2.13 6.62
C TRP A 194 -15.90 1.94 8.09
N ASP A 195 -17.13 1.51 8.37
CA ASP A 195 -17.60 1.23 9.71
C ASP A 195 -17.60 -0.28 10.02
N VAL A 196 -16.60 -0.72 10.78
CA VAL A 196 -16.40 -2.12 11.19
C VAL A 196 -17.37 -2.54 12.30
N ASN A 197 -17.84 -1.59 13.10
CA ASN A 197 -18.76 -1.86 14.19
C ASN A 197 -20.20 -2.02 13.66
N SER A 198 -20.47 -1.58 12.43
CA SER A 198 -21.74 -1.87 11.75
C SER A 198 -21.86 -3.37 11.42
N THR A 199 -22.58 -4.09 12.27
CA THR A 199 -23.00 -5.47 11.98
C THR A 199 -23.96 -5.48 10.80
N TRP A 200 -24.09 -6.64 10.15
CA TRP A 200 -25.09 -6.79 9.08
C TRP A 200 -26.51 -6.45 9.57
N GLN A 201 -26.84 -6.90 10.78
CA GLN A 201 -28.12 -6.64 11.44
C GLN A 201 -28.35 -5.14 11.62
N LEU A 202 -27.37 -4.39 12.15
CA LEU A 202 -27.48 -2.95 12.32
C LEU A 202 -27.73 -2.22 10.98
N ARG A 203 -27.12 -2.71 9.89
CA ARG A 203 -27.35 -2.14 8.55
C ARG A 203 -28.78 -2.37 8.07
N VAL A 204 -29.30 -3.59 8.24
CA VAL A 204 -30.68 -3.94 7.86
C VAL A 204 -31.66 -3.15 8.70
N GLU A 205 -31.45 -3.05 10.01
CA GLU A 205 -32.29 -2.27 10.92
C GLU A 205 -32.25 -0.77 10.59
N ALA A 206 -31.08 -0.22 10.29
CA ALA A 206 -30.98 1.18 9.87
C ALA A 206 -31.67 1.45 8.52
N MET A 207 -31.62 0.50 7.56
CA MET A 207 -32.39 0.58 6.33
C MET A 207 -33.90 0.50 6.60
N ALA A 208 -34.33 -0.43 7.46
CA ALA A 208 -35.73 -0.56 7.86
C ALA A 208 -36.24 0.74 8.52
N HIS A 209 -35.45 1.32 9.41
CA HIS A 209 -35.76 2.58 10.08
C HIS A 209 -35.77 3.77 9.10
N PHE A 210 -34.88 3.79 8.11
CA PHE A 210 -34.96 4.79 7.04
C PHE A 210 -36.29 4.66 6.28
N LYS A 211 -36.71 3.43 5.96
CA LYS A 211 -37.96 3.15 5.26
C LYS A 211 -39.18 3.57 6.08
N THR A 212 -39.19 3.40 7.40
CA THR A 212 -40.32 3.86 8.24
C THR A 212 -40.42 5.39 8.25
N LEU A 213 -39.28 6.09 8.24
CA LEU A 213 -39.25 7.56 8.25
C LEU A 213 -39.57 8.20 6.89
N HIS A 214 -39.15 7.57 5.79
CA HIS A 214 -39.21 8.16 4.44
C HIS A 214 -40.15 7.42 3.47
N GLY A 215 -40.67 6.25 3.84
CA GLY A 215 -41.52 5.40 3.01
C GLY A 215 -40.79 4.62 1.92
N HIS A 216 -39.48 4.84 1.71
CA HIS A 216 -38.70 4.23 0.63
C HIS A 216 -37.25 3.96 1.04
N LEU A 217 -36.52 3.13 0.25
CA LEU A 217 -35.10 2.82 0.45
C LEU A 217 -34.14 3.53 -0.54
N ARG A 218 -34.60 4.63 -1.15
CA ARG A 218 -33.79 5.50 -2.01
C ARG A 218 -32.91 6.42 -1.16
N ILE A 219 -31.94 5.82 -0.49
CA ILE A 219 -31.02 6.51 0.42
C ILE A 219 -29.93 7.19 -0.43
N PRO A 220 -29.75 8.53 -0.31
CA PRO A 220 -28.69 9.25 -1.00
C PRO A 220 -27.32 8.68 -0.66
N SER A 221 -26.40 8.63 -1.62
CA SER A 221 -25.06 8.04 -1.43
C SER A 221 -24.26 8.72 -0.30
N THR A 222 -24.48 10.00 -0.05
CA THR A 222 -23.82 10.80 0.99
C THR A 222 -24.56 10.79 2.33
N PHE A 223 -25.68 10.07 2.45
CA PHE A 223 -26.48 10.07 3.66
C PHE A 223 -25.74 9.38 4.82
N GLU A 224 -25.56 10.14 5.90
CA GLU A 224 -25.08 9.67 7.19
C GLU A 224 -26.21 9.82 8.22
N VAL A 225 -26.38 8.81 9.07
CA VAL A 225 -27.43 8.82 10.08
C VAL A 225 -27.17 9.93 11.11
N PRO A 226 -28.09 10.90 11.23
CA PRO A 226 -27.90 12.06 12.10
C PRO A 226 -28.06 11.72 13.59
N GLU A 227 -27.31 12.42 14.44
CA GLU A 227 -27.43 12.35 15.92
C GLU A 227 -28.70 13.06 16.43
N ARG A 228 -29.87 12.48 16.19
CA ARG A 228 -31.16 13.05 16.62
C ARG A 228 -32.08 12.01 17.20
N LYS A 229 -33.06 12.46 17.99
CA LYS A 229 -34.04 11.60 18.68
C LYS A 229 -34.82 10.65 17.76
N SER A 230 -34.97 10.99 16.48
CA SER A 230 -35.64 10.11 15.51
C SER A 230 -34.80 8.90 15.10
N TRP A 231 -33.55 8.78 15.55
CA TRP A 231 -32.68 7.64 15.27
C TRP A 231 -32.11 7.05 16.57
N PRO A 232 -32.10 5.71 16.71
CA PRO A 232 -31.38 5.05 17.80
C PRO A 232 -29.91 5.44 17.84
N ARG A 233 -29.35 5.58 19.05
CA ARG A 233 -27.94 6.00 19.27
C ARG A 233 -26.93 5.10 18.58
N GLU A 234 -27.24 3.81 18.51
CA GLU A 234 -26.41 2.77 17.89
C GLU A 234 -26.24 2.98 16.39
N MET A 235 -27.19 3.66 15.73
CA MET A 235 -27.16 3.92 14.30
C MET A 235 -26.47 5.25 13.96
N TRP A 236 -26.17 6.10 14.94
CA TRP A 236 -25.61 7.43 14.69
C TRP A 236 -24.26 7.37 13.97
N LYS A 237 -24.04 8.30 13.04
CA LYS A 237 -22.86 8.36 12.16
C LYS A 237 -22.69 7.19 11.21
N LEU A 238 -23.66 6.27 11.15
CA LEU A 238 -23.64 5.20 10.18
C LEU A 238 -23.77 5.81 8.78
N LYS A 239 -22.77 5.57 7.93
CA LYS A 239 -22.74 6.00 6.52
C LYS A 239 -23.67 5.15 5.66
N LEU A 240 -24.96 5.17 5.99
CA LEU A 240 -25.99 4.31 5.44
C LEU A 240 -26.11 4.47 3.91
N GLY A 241 -25.88 5.69 3.40
CA GLY A 241 -25.81 5.96 1.96
C GLY A 241 -24.71 5.19 1.24
N HIS A 242 -23.50 5.19 1.79
CA HIS A 242 -22.36 4.44 1.24
C HIS A 242 -22.61 2.93 1.30
N ILE A 243 -23.17 2.46 2.41
CA ILE A 243 -23.52 1.05 2.61
C ILE A 243 -24.50 0.61 1.52
N VAL A 244 -25.58 1.35 1.32
CA VAL A 244 -26.63 1.05 0.34
C VAL A 244 -26.10 1.13 -1.10
N LYS A 245 -25.27 2.13 -1.43
CA LYS A 245 -24.59 2.26 -2.73
C LYS A 245 -23.71 1.02 -3.01
N ASN A 246 -22.89 0.62 -2.04
CA ASN A 246 -22.00 -0.54 -2.17
C ASN A 246 -22.78 -1.85 -2.28
N THR A 247 -23.85 -2.00 -1.51
CA THR A 247 -24.76 -3.15 -1.58
C THR A 247 -25.34 -3.30 -2.99
N ARG A 248 -25.86 -2.22 -3.61
CA ARG A 248 -26.38 -2.27 -4.99
C ARG A 248 -25.32 -2.66 -6.01
N GLY A 249 -24.15 -2.01 -5.96
CA GLY A 249 -23.08 -2.24 -6.93
C GLY A 249 -22.47 -3.64 -6.89
N ARG A 250 -22.72 -4.39 -5.80
CA ARG A 250 -22.07 -5.68 -5.51
C ARG A 250 -23.05 -6.80 -5.23
N GLN A 251 -24.28 -6.72 -5.75
CA GLN A 251 -25.31 -7.74 -5.52
C GLN A 251 -24.78 -9.18 -5.70
N HIS A 252 -23.93 -9.41 -6.70
CA HIS A 252 -23.33 -10.73 -6.99
C HIS A 252 -22.33 -11.24 -5.94
N MET A 253 -21.79 -10.37 -5.07
CA MET A 253 -20.84 -10.73 -4.00
C MET A 253 -21.54 -10.91 -2.65
N ILE A 254 -22.83 -10.57 -2.56
CA ILE A 254 -23.58 -10.67 -1.32
C ILE A 254 -24.09 -12.11 -1.17
N PRO A 255 -23.93 -12.72 0.02
CA PRO A 255 -24.53 -14.01 0.33
C PRO A 255 -26.04 -14.09 -0.04
N PRO A 256 -26.53 -15.19 -0.63
CA PRO A 256 -27.92 -15.27 -1.13
C PRO A 256 -28.99 -15.01 -0.06
N ASP A 257 -28.77 -15.47 1.17
CA ASP A 257 -29.61 -15.21 2.35
C ASP A 257 -29.80 -13.71 2.60
N ARG A 258 -28.72 -12.94 2.51
CA ARG A 258 -28.73 -11.49 2.67
C ARG A 258 -29.43 -10.77 1.52
N VAL A 259 -29.32 -11.30 0.30
CA VAL A 259 -30.04 -10.77 -0.87
C VAL A 259 -31.55 -10.94 -0.68
N VAL A 260 -31.98 -12.12 -0.21
CA VAL A 260 -33.39 -12.40 0.11
C VAL A 260 -33.89 -11.43 1.18
N GLN A 261 -33.17 -11.31 2.30
CA GLN A 261 -33.56 -10.42 3.40
C GLN A 261 -33.73 -8.95 2.95
N LEU A 262 -32.82 -8.43 2.11
CA LEU A 262 -32.96 -7.08 1.57
C LEU A 262 -34.13 -6.95 0.61
N THR A 263 -34.38 -7.98 -0.21
CA THR A 263 -35.50 -7.99 -1.14
C THR A 263 -36.83 -7.98 -0.40
N GLU A 264 -36.96 -8.76 0.68
CA GLU A 264 -38.12 -8.75 1.58
C GLU A 264 -38.31 -7.39 2.27
N LEU A 265 -37.23 -6.69 2.61
CA LEU A 265 -37.29 -5.33 3.12
C LEU A 265 -37.80 -4.31 2.08
N GLY A 266 -37.91 -4.71 0.80
CA GLY A 266 -38.32 -3.85 -0.32
C GLY A 266 -37.16 -3.04 -0.89
N PHE A 267 -35.92 -3.56 -0.81
CA PHE A 267 -34.74 -2.90 -1.34
C PHE A 267 -34.73 -2.93 -2.88
N GLU A 268 -34.80 -1.74 -3.48
CA GLU A 268 -34.67 -1.57 -4.93
C GLU A 268 -33.20 -1.75 -5.36
N TRP A 269 -32.90 -2.86 -6.05
CA TRP A 269 -31.56 -3.18 -6.55
C TRP A 269 -31.14 -2.31 -7.74
N LYS A 270 -32.10 -1.92 -8.59
CA LYS A 270 -31.91 -1.00 -9.72
C LYS A 270 -32.84 0.19 -9.51
N LEU A 271 -32.25 1.38 -9.37
CA LEU A 271 -32.99 2.63 -9.38
C LEU A 271 -33.23 3.04 -10.84
N LYS A 272 -34.48 3.39 -11.16
CA LYS A 272 -34.85 3.95 -12.47
C LYS A 272 -34.45 5.41 -12.55
#